data_AF-A0A177LHF4-F1
#
_entry.id   AF-A0A177LHF4-F1
#
_cell.length_a   1.000
_cell.length_b   1.000
_cell.length_c   1.000
_cell.angle_alpha   90.00
_cell.angle_beta   90.00
_cell.angle_gamma   90.00
#
_symmetry.space_group_name_H-M   'P 1'
#
loop_
_entity.id
_entity.type
_entity.pdbx_description
1 polymer ?
#
loop_
_entity_poly.entity_id
_entity_poly.type
_entity_poly.pdbx_seq_one_letter_code
_entity_poly.pdbx_strand_id
1 'polypeptide(L)'
;MKKIIFSFVLSFAFILNSAQTTAPKPIVIVQNVVMGNLTLNSLDPNKIEQVQVYKTPSTETAKFDDLIKNGLINITLKEKMTIESLTIAEAKKRFKLPSTALVFLNDIEVHDGNILIAEDLLKTSSVINPDKKTNNFSAAVLKIKTD
;
A
#
# COMPACT_ATOMS: atom_id res chain seq x y z
N MET A 1 3.81 -25.92 -60.26
CA MET A 1 3.22 -24.62 -59.85
C MET A 1 2.23 -24.93 -58.73
N LYS A 2 2.14 -24.29 -57.56
CA LYS A 2 2.76 -23.14 -56.91
C LYS A 2 2.43 -23.29 -55.41
N LYS A 3 3.38 -23.01 -54.53
CA LYS A 3 3.28 -22.96 -53.04
C LYS A 3 2.05 -22.15 -52.60
N ILE A 4 1.41 -22.48 -51.46
CA ILE A 4 0.40 -21.72 -50.66
C ILE A 4 -0.34 -22.79 -49.82
N ILE A 5 -0.38 -22.86 -48.48
CA ILE A 5 -0.15 -21.90 -47.40
C ILE A 5 0.33 -22.65 -46.14
N PHE A 6 1.54 -22.32 -45.70
CA PHE A 6 2.05 -22.58 -44.37
C PHE A 6 1.53 -21.43 -43.48
N SER A 7 0.31 -21.51 -42.93
CA SER A 7 -0.23 -20.42 -42.08
C SER A 7 -1.29 -20.92 -41.11
N PHE A 8 -0.95 -21.87 -40.26
CA PHE A 8 -1.74 -22.12 -39.05
C PHE A 8 -0.91 -22.15 -37.76
N VAL A 9 0.40 -21.86 -37.84
CA VAL A 9 1.32 -21.94 -36.68
C VAL A 9 1.77 -20.56 -36.17
N LEU A 10 1.39 -19.46 -36.82
CA LEU A 10 1.85 -18.11 -36.42
C LEU A 10 0.81 -17.26 -35.66
N SER A 11 -0.41 -17.74 -35.45
CA SER A 11 -1.46 -16.94 -34.78
C SER A 11 -1.63 -17.20 -33.27
N PHE A 12 -0.84 -18.09 -32.66
CA PHE A 12 -0.91 -18.34 -31.20
C PHE A 12 0.22 -17.67 -30.39
N ALA A 13 1.07 -16.86 -31.04
CA ALA A 13 2.25 -16.29 -30.41
C ALA A 13 2.05 -14.88 -29.81
N PHE A 14 0.81 -14.41 -29.58
CA PHE A 14 0.61 -13.00 -29.19
C PHE A 14 -0.37 -12.71 -28.04
N ILE A 15 -0.66 -13.66 -27.16
CA ILE A 15 -1.34 -13.32 -25.89
C ILE A 15 -0.75 -14.10 -24.71
N LEU A 16 0.56 -14.01 -24.54
CA LEU A 16 1.12 -13.96 -23.20
C LEU A 16 1.55 -12.51 -23.00
N ASN A 17 0.55 -11.64 -22.75
CA ASN A 17 0.83 -10.45 -21.96
C ASN A 17 1.38 -11.00 -20.65
N SER A 18 2.70 -10.99 -20.51
CA SER A 18 3.34 -11.14 -19.21
C SER A 18 2.78 -9.99 -18.38
N ALA A 19 1.72 -10.25 -17.62
CA ALA A 19 1.31 -9.38 -16.54
C ALA A 19 2.56 -9.26 -15.67
N GLN A 20 3.22 -8.11 -15.77
CA GLN A 20 4.41 -7.81 -15.01
C GLN A 20 3.91 -7.66 -13.57
N THR A 21 3.81 -8.79 -12.85
CA THR A 21 3.36 -8.80 -11.47
C THR A 21 4.47 -8.12 -10.68
N THR A 22 4.32 -6.83 -10.42
CA THR A 22 5.15 -6.15 -9.44
C THR A 22 5.03 -6.94 -8.14
N ALA A 23 6.16 -7.42 -7.62
CA ALA A 23 6.16 -8.20 -6.39
C ALA A 23 5.43 -7.41 -5.29
N PRO A 24 4.55 -8.05 -4.52
CA PRO A 24 3.82 -7.38 -3.44
C PRO A 24 4.82 -6.76 -2.45
N LYS A 25 4.68 -5.45 -2.21
CA LYS A 25 5.57 -4.71 -1.30
C LYS A 25 5.10 -4.87 0.15
N PRO A 26 6.00 -5.18 1.11
CA PRO A 26 5.65 -5.19 2.52
C PRO A 26 5.40 -3.77 3.01
N ILE A 27 4.60 -3.63 4.07
CA ILE A 27 4.47 -2.35 4.76
C ILE A 27 5.67 -2.15 5.70
N VAL A 28 6.17 -0.93 5.79
CA VAL A 28 7.25 -0.58 6.73
C VAL A 28 6.67 0.30 7.82
N ILE A 29 6.95 -0.05 9.08
CA ILE A 29 6.57 0.73 10.24
C ILE A 29 7.78 1.13 11.05
N VAL A 30 7.74 2.35 11.61
CA VAL A 30 8.72 2.84 12.58
C VAL A 30 7.93 3.39 13.76
N GLN A 31 8.18 2.89 14.98
CA GLN A 31 7.46 3.32 16.18
C GLN A 31 5.92 3.29 16.02
N ASN A 32 5.38 2.23 15.39
CA ASN A 32 3.96 2.06 15.09
C ASN A 32 3.36 3.00 14.02
N VAL A 33 4.18 3.78 13.30
CA VAL A 33 3.74 4.63 12.20
C VAL A 33 4.07 3.96 10.88
N VAL A 34 3.09 3.86 9.97
CA VAL A 34 3.30 3.38 8.60
C VAL A 34 4.04 4.46 7.82
N MET A 35 5.20 4.09 7.26
CA MET A 35 6.15 5.04 6.68
C MET A 35 5.93 5.18 5.17
N GLY A 36 6.06 6.41 4.67
CA GLY A 36 6.36 6.66 3.26
C GLY A 36 7.85 6.61 2.96
N ASN A 37 8.21 6.53 1.68
CA ASN A 37 9.61 6.42 1.26
C ASN A 37 10.44 7.64 1.66
N LEU A 38 9.88 8.85 1.63
CA LEU A 38 10.64 10.06 1.96
C LEU A 38 11.02 10.06 3.44
N THR A 39 10.05 9.77 4.33
CA THR A 39 10.31 9.72 5.77
C THR A 39 11.16 8.50 6.15
N LEU A 40 11.02 7.37 5.46
CA LEU A 40 11.86 6.19 5.70
C LEU A 40 13.32 6.42 5.28
N ASN A 41 13.54 7.03 4.12
CA ASN A 41 14.88 7.27 3.56
C ASN A 41 15.64 8.39 4.30
N SER A 42 14.95 9.22 5.09
CA SER A 42 15.57 10.26 5.91
C SER A 42 16.05 9.75 7.27
N LEU A 43 15.73 8.50 7.64
CA LEU A 43 16.21 7.92 8.89
C LEU A 43 17.72 7.68 8.84
N ASP A 44 18.43 8.13 9.88
CA ASP A 44 19.83 7.79 10.10
C ASP A 44 19.96 6.31 10.49
N PRO A 45 20.63 5.47 9.67
CA PRO A 45 20.77 4.04 9.96
C PRO A 45 21.47 3.75 11.29
N ASN A 46 22.33 4.66 11.78
CA ASN A 46 23.03 4.47 13.06
C ASN A 46 22.09 4.56 14.27
N LYS A 47 20.91 5.14 14.10
CA LYS A 47 19.86 5.27 15.12
C LYS A 47 18.91 4.07 15.15
N ILE A 48 19.01 3.15 14.21
CA ILE A 48 18.23 1.91 14.21
C ILE A 48 18.79 0.98 15.28
N GLU A 49 17.91 0.48 16.14
CA GLU A 49 18.22 -0.54 17.14
C GLU A 49 17.94 -1.94 16.58
N GLN A 50 16.79 -2.11 15.94
CA GLN A 50 16.34 -3.41 15.45
C GLN A 50 15.51 -3.27 14.18
N VAL A 51 15.65 -4.23 13.27
CA VAL A 51 14.74 -4.45 12.15
C VAL A 51 14.14 -5.85 12.27
N GLN A 52 12.84 -5.93 12.51
CA GLN A 52 12.10 -7.18 12.61
C GLN A 52 11.21 -7.35 11.38
N VAL A 53 11.32 -8.51 10.72
CA VAL A 53 10.50 -8.84 9.54
C VAL A 53 9.45 -9.88 9.92
N TYR A 54 8.19 -9.56 9.69
CA TYR A 54 7.05 -10.46 9.85
C TYR A 54 6.56 -10.87 8.47
N LYS A 55 6.75 -12.15 8.14
CA LYS A 55 6.30 -12.73 6.86
C LYS A 55 4.83 -13.17 6.91
N THR A 56 4.30 -13.34 8.12
CA THR A 56 2.95 -13.83 8.39
C THR A 56 2.36 -13.09 9.59
N PRO A 57 1.03 -13.06 9.72
CA PRO A 57 0.36 -12.54 10.91
C PRO A 57 0.89 -13.10 12.23
N SER A 58 1.05 -12.22 13.22
CA SER A 58 1.35 -12.55 14.61
C SER A 58 0.53 -11.68 15.56
N THR A 59 0.59 -11.97 16.86
CA THR A 59 -0.04 -11.16 17.91
C THR A 59 0.48 -9.71 17.92
N GLU A 60 1.75 -9.49 17.58
CA GLU A 60 2.40 -8.18 17.56
C GLU A 60 1.92 -7.30 16.39
N THR A 61 1.49 -7.95 15.30
CA THR A 61 1.04 -7.28 14.07
C THR A 61 -0.48 -7.25 13.91
N ALA A 62 -1.24 -7.79 14.88
CA ALA A 62 -2.69 -7.98 14.76
C ALA A 62 -3.45 -6.68 14.42
N LYS A 63 -3.00 -5.54 14.93
CA LYS A 63 -3.59 -4.21 14.64
C LYS A 63 -3.50 -3.76 13.18
N PHE A 64 -2.60 -4.36 12.40
CA PHE A 64 -2.43 -4.05 10.98
C PHE A 64 -3.26 -5.00 10.09
N ASP A 65 -3.93 -5.98 10.68
CA ASP A 65 -4.91 -6.86 10.02
C ASP A 65 -4.46 -7.31 8.61
N ASP A 66 -5.25 -7.03 7.59
CA ASP A 66 -5.02 -7.43 6.21
C ASP A 66 -3.78 -6.79 5.57
N LEU A 67 -3.26 -5.68 6.11
CA LEU A 67 -2.09 -4.99 5.53
C LEU A 67 -0.82 -5.84 5.55
N ILE A 68 -0.78 -6.85 6.40
CA ILE A 68 0.39 -7.72 6.56
C ILE A 68 0.37 -8.92 5.61
N LYS A 69 -0.65 -9.04 4.75
CA LYS A 69 -0.71 -10.08 3.69
C LYS A 69 0.54 -10.07 2.80
N ASN A 70 1.15 -8.90 2.61
CA ASN A 70 2.39 -8.72 1.85
C ASN A 70 3.66 -8.69 2.73
N GLY A 71 3.52 -8.95 4.03
CA GLY A 71 4.58 -8.82 5.03
C GLY A 71 4.65 -7.44 5.68
N LEU A 72 5.30 -7.38 6.84
CA LEU A 72 5.51 -6.16 7.63
C LEU A 72 6.98 -6.09 8.09
N ILE A 73 7.60 -4.93 7.92
CA ILE A 73 8.94 -4.63 8.45
C ILE A 73 8.77 -3.62 9.58
N ASN A 74 9.11 -4.03 10.80
CA ASN A 74 9.08 -3.17 11.98
C ASN A 74 10.50 -2.71 12.31
N ILE A 75 10.70 -1.39 12.30
CA ILE A 75 11.95 -0.76 12.64
C ILE A 75 11.82 -0.10 14.02
N THR A 76 12.66 -0.54 14.95
CA THR A 76 12.79 0.05 16.28
C THR A 76 14.02 0.95 16.30
N LEU A 77 13.86 2.17 16.81
CA LEU A 77 14.94 3.14 16.97
C LEU A 77 15.52 3.07 18.39
N LYS A 78 16.80 3.41 18.53
CA LYS A 78 17.50 3.54 19.82
C LYS A 78 16.86 4.58 20.72
N GLU A 79 16.40 5.66 20.11
CA GLU A 79 15.76 6.78 20.78
C GLU A 79 14.43 7.10 20.08
N LYS A 80 13.45 7.57 20.86
CA LYS A 80 12.17 7.97 20.30
C LYS A 80 12.33 9.22 19.44
N MET A 81 11.67 9.22 18.30
CA MET A 81 11.63 10.35 17.37
C MET A 81 10.18 10.72 17.11
N THR A 82 9.90 12.02 17.05
CA THR A 82 8.59 12.52 16.58
C THR A 82 8.48 12.31 15.08
N ILE A 83 7.49 11.52 14.66
CA ILE A 83 7.14 11.31 13.25
C ILE A 83 5.83 12.04 13.00
N GLU A 84 5.83 13.01 12.09
CA GLU A 84 4.60 13.70 11.65
C GLU A 84 3.67 12.66 11.01
N SER A 85 2.54 12.41 11.68
CA SER A 85 1.61 11.34 11.30
C SER A 85 0.18 11.69 11.67
N LEU A 86 -0.76 11.06 10.96
CA LEU A 86 -2.19 11.15 11.22
C LEU A 86 -2.78 9.75 11.28
N THR A 87 -3.83 9.59 12.07
CA THR A 87 -4.65 8.37 12.02
C THR A 87 -5.43 8.30 10.71
N ILE A 88 -5.81 7.10 10.29
CA ILE A 88 -6.74 6.89 9.16
C ILE A 88 -8.02 7.71 9.33
N ALA A 89 -8.57 7.77 10.55
CA ALA A 89 -9.76 8.54 10.86
C ALA A 89 -9.57 10.05 10.65
N GLU A 90 -8.42 10.59 11.06
CA GLU A 90 -8.05 12.00 10.83
C GLU A 90 -7.79 12.28 9.36
N ALA A 91 -7.14 11.36 8.65
CA ALA A 91 -6.95 11.46 7.21
C ALA A 91 -8.30 11.56 6.48
N LYS A 92 -9.29 10.71 6.81
CA LYS A 92 -10.65 10.82 6.26
C LYS A 92 -11.25 12.22 6.46
N LYS A 93 -11.11 12.79 7.66
CA LYS A 93 -11.58 14.15 7.96
C LYS A 93 -10.84 15.21 7.14
N ARG A 94 -9.51 15.11 7.01
CA ARG A 94 -8.67 16.03 6.21
C ARG A 94 -9.09 16.07 4.75
N PHE A 95 -9.42 14.90 4.17
CA PHE A 95 -9.91 14.77 2.80
C PHE A 95 -11.42 15.00 2.65
N LYS A 96 -12.11 15.45 3.70
CA LYS A 96 -13.56 15.71 3.73
C LYS A 96 -14.39 14.48 3.29
N LEU A 97 -13.92 13.29 3.65
CA LEU A 97 -14.54 12.02 3.29
C LEU A 97 -15.64 11.64 4.28
N PRO A 98 -16.72 10.98 3.82
CA PRO A 98 -17.72 10.41 4.72
C PRO A 98 -17.12 9.30 5.60
N SER A 99 -17.76 9.01 6.72
CA SER A 99 -17.33 7.91 7.61
C SER A 99 -17.32 6.54 6.92
N THR A 100 -18.20 6.36 5.95
CA THR A 100 -18.31 5.15 5.10
C THR A 100 -17.25 5.05 4.01
N ALA A 101 -16.38 6.06 3.86
CA ALA A 101 -15.32 6.01 2.88
C ALA A 101 -14.35 4.87 3.18
N LEU A 102 -13.96 4.16 2.13
CA LEU A 102 -12.97 3.09 2.18
C LEU A 102 -11.57 3.68 2.08
N VAL A 103 -10.60 3.06 2.74
CA VAL A 103 -9.20 3.48 2.65
C VAL A 103 -8.39 2.29 2.20
N PHE A 104 -7.57 2.47 1.18
CA PHE A 104 -6.69 1.44 0.68
C PHE A 104 -5.24 1.90 0.83
N LEU A 105 -4.41 1.05 1.42
CA LEU A 105 -2.97 1.21 1.47
C LEU A 105 -2.34 0.08 0.67
N ASN A 106 -1.61 0.41 -0.40
CA ASN A 106 -1.06 -0.58 -1.34
C ASN A 106 -2.11 -1.57 -1.86
N ASP A 107 -3.27 -1.05 -2.25
CA ASP A 107 -4.42 -1.81 -2.76
C ASP A 107 -5.03 -2.82 -1.75
N ILE A 108 -4.66 -2.74 -0.47
CA ILE A 108 -5.28 -3.48 0.64
C ILE A 108 -6.15 -2.54 1.45
N GLU A 109 -7.39 -2.95 1.75
CA GLU A 109 -8.32 -2.16 2.57
C GLU A 109 -7.84 -2.05 4.02
N VAL A 110 -7.94 -0.85 4.58
CA VAL A 110 -7.60 -0.54 5.96
C VAL A 110 -8.89 -0.41 6.78
N HIS A 111 -9.12 -1.37 7.68
CA HIS A 111 -10.30 -1.37 8.53
C HIS A 111 -10.11 -0.58 9.84
N ASP A 112 -8.90 -0.60 10.42
CA ASP A 112 -8.63 0.10 11.68
C ASP A 112 -8.36 1.59 11.45
N GLY A 113 -9.28 2.42 11.97
CA GLY A 113 -9.19 3.88 11.93
C GLY A 113 -8.04 4.47 12.74
N ASN A 114 -7.43 3.71 13.66
CA ASN A 114 -6.37 4.18 14.57
C ASN A 114 -4.95 3.95 14.02
N ILE A 115 -4.81 3.30 12.87
CA ILE A 115 -3.50 3.13 12.23
C ILE A 115 -2.93 4.51 11.90
N LEU A 116 -1.70 4.74 12.36
CA LEU A 116 -0.94 5.96 12.11
C LEU A 116 -0.21 5.85 10.77
N ILE A 117 -0.34 6.89 9.95
CA ILE A 117 0.33 7.01 8.66
C ILE A 117 1.15 8.30 8.65
N ALA A 118 2.39 8.21 8.19
CA ALA A 118 3.27 9.36 8.02
C ALA A 118 2.69 10.38 7.03
N GLU A 119 2.88 11.68 7.30
CA GLU A 119 2.33 12.75 6.47
C GLU A 119 2.81 12.71 5.02
N ASP A 120 4.05 12.27 4.77
CA ASP A 120 4.57 12.14 3.40
C ASP A 120 3.78 11.13 2.57
N LEU A 121 3.35 10.04 3.19
CA LEU A 121 2.55 9.02 2.52
C LEU A 121 1.17 9.57 2.13
N LEU A 122 0.58 10.46 2.94
CA LEU A 122 -0.68 11.13 2.59
C LEU A 122 -0.56 12.06 1.38
N LYS A 123 0.65 12.55 1.04
CA LYS A 123 0.87 13.35 -0.18
C LYS A 123 0.74 12.52 -1.46
N THR A 124 0.95 11.21 -1.38
CA THR A 124 0.74 10.26 -2.49
C THR A 124 -0.72 9.86 -2.65
N SER A 125 -1.59 10.31 -1.74
CA SER A 125 -2.97 9.85 -1.71
C SER A 125 -3.81 10.43 -2.84
N SER A 126 -4.81 9.66 -3.27
CA SER A 126 -5.81 10.06 -4.26
C SER A 126 -7.19 9.74 -3.76
N VAL A 127 -8.12 10.69 -3.94
CA VAL A 127 -9.53 10.52 -3.62
C VAL A 127 -10.27 10.10 -4.88
N ILE A 128 -10.97 8.98 -4.82
CA ILE A 128 -11.83 8.47 -5.88
C ILE A 128 -13.27 8.58 -5.39
N ASN A 129 -14.09 9.31 -6.14
CA ASN A 129 -15.52 9.40 -5.86
C ASN A 129 -16.26 8.21 -6.48
N PRO A 130 -17.32 7.70 -5.83
CA PRO A 130 -18.08 6.59 -6.36
C PRO A 130 -18.80 7.02 -7.64
N ASP A 131 -18.57 6.29 -8.72
CA ASP A 131 -19.25 6.52 -10.00
C ASP A 131 -19.46 5.19 -10.73
N LYS A 132 -20.70 4.69 -10.69
CA LYS A 132 -21.11 3.42 -11.31
C LYS A 132 -20.82 3.31 -12.82
N LYS A 133 -20.50 4.42 -13.50
CA LYS A 133 -20.13 4.42 -14.93
C LYS A 133 -18.62 4.28 -15.17
N THR A 134 -17.79 4.75 -14.24
CA THR A 134 -16.33 4.83 -14.43
C THR A 134 -15.53 4.03 -13.41
N ASN A 135 -16.11 3.71 -12.25
CA ASN A 135 -15.50 2.90 -11.22
C ASN A 135 -16.55 2.05 -10.46
N ASN A 136 -16.20 0.82 -10.09
CA ASN A 136 -17.13 -0.09 -9.42
C ASN A 136 -17.28 0.20 -7.91
N PHE A 137 -16.93 1.40 -7.43
CA PHE A 137 -17.00 1.73 -6.00
C PHE A 137 -18.38 2.30 -5.64
N SER A 138 -18.96 1.78 -4.56
CA SER A 138 -20.21 2.26 -3.98
C SER A 138 -20.01 3.37 -2.93
N ALA A 139 -18.77 3.60 -2.50
CA ALA A 139 -18.37 4.61 -1.53
C ALA A 139 -17.13 5.38 -2.02
N ALA A 140 -16.89 6.56 -1.44
CA ALA A 140 -15.66 7.30 -1.70
C ALA A 140 -14.45 6.49 -1.21
N VAL A 141 -13.34 6.56 -1.95
CA VAL A 141 -12.13 5.79 -1.68
C VAL A 141 -10.95 6.73 -1.53
N LEU A 142 -10.22 6.59 -0.42
CA LEU A 142 -8.89 7.16 -0.27
C LEU A 142 -7.86 6.09 -0.63
N LYS A 143 -7.19 6.22 -1.76
CA LYS A 143 -6.08 5.34 -2.14
C LYS A 143 -4.76 5.97 -1.72
N ILE A 144 -3.94 5.20 -1.02
CA ILE A 144 -2.62 5.57 -0.54
C ILE A 144 -1.64 4.53 -1.08
N LYS A 145 -0.53 4.97 -1.68
CA LYS A 145 0.49 4.08 -2.24
C LYS A 145 1.84 4.38 -1.63
N THR A 146 2.54 3.34 -1.19
CA THR A 146 3.97 3.45 -0.87
C THR A 146 4.73 3.35 -2.19
N ASP A 147 5.48 4.40 -2.53
CA ASP A 147 6.24 4.49 -3.78
C ASP A 147 7.25 3.36 -4.00
#